data_AF-A0A9P0GGG8-F1
#
_entry.id   AF-A0A9P0GGG8-F1
#
_cell.length_a   1.000
_cell.length_b   1.000
_cell.length_c   1.000
_cell.angle_alpha   90.00
_cell.angle_beta   90.00
_cell.angle_gamma   90.00
#
_symmetry.space_group_name_H-M   'P 1'
#
loop_
_entity.id
_entity.type
_entity.pdbx_description
1 polymer ?
#
loop_
_entity_poly.entity_id
_entity_poly.type
_entity_poly.pdbx_seq_one_letter_code
_entity_poly.pdbx_strand_id
1 'polypeptide(L)'
;MDDVIDHGLRLALALYGAPKDVRTSDKPAIEFVQSYRAKMYAEATNSKKVDFARIIPTVNALTEHIKCQDETLDPLGWGWELVDGELTPVTMTQEAGPEEILSNISCSCETDCGTRCGYRRSGLECSLACKHCDGNCSNQEGTSNGTENSEEEEDEEGEEEEEFEQDF
;
A
#
# COMPACT_ATOMS: atom_id res chain seq x y z
N MET A 1 24.02 -10.65 17.54
CA MET A 1 22.58 -10.40 17.77
C MET A 1 22.38 -9.03 18.43
N ASP A 2 23.07 -8.71 19.53
CA ASP A 2 22.94 -7.39 20.18
C ASP A 2 23.34 -6.21 19.27
N ASP A 3 24.39 -6.34 18.47
CA ASP A 3 24.78 -5.30 17.49
C ASP A 3 23.70 -5.06 16.43
N VAL A 4 23.03 -6.12 15.95
CA VAL A 4 21.95 -6.02 14.96
C VAL A 4 20.76 -5.26 15.56
N ILE A 5 20.40 -5.56 16.82
CA ILE A 5 19.37 -4.83 17.54
C ILE A 5 19.77 -3.36 17.71
N ASP A 6 21.00 -3.06 18.11
CA ASP A 6 21.45 -1.67 18.30
C ASP A 6 21.35 -0.85 16.99
N HIS A 7 21.85 -1.39 15.89
CA HIS A 7 21.78 -0.74 14.58
C HIS A 7 20.33 -0.59 14.07
N GLY A 8 19.49 -1.61 14.27
CA GLY A 8 18.07 -1.54 13.91
C GLY A 8 17.31 -0.47 14.71
N LEU A 9 17.62 -0.31 16.01
CA LEU A 9 17.05 0.74 16.84
C LEU A 9 17.54 2.14 16.41
N ARG A 10 18.79 2.29 15.95
CA ARG A 10 19.28 3.56 15.37
C ARG A 10 18.59 3.91 14.07
N LEU A 11 18.33 2.91 13.23
CA LEU A 11 17.54 3.09 12.01
C LEU A 11 16.13 3.58 12.35
N ALA A 12 15.47 2.97 13.33
CA ALA A 12 14.16 3.42 13.80
C ALA A 12 14.20 4.88 14.29
N LEU A 13 15.20 5.26 15.10
CA LEU A 13 15.39 6.66 15.50
C LEU A 13 15.52 7.60 14.30
N ALA A 14 16.23 7.20 13.24
CA ALA A 14 16.35 7.99 12.01
C ALA A 14 15.03 8.13 11.25
N LEU A 15 14.27 7.03 11.09
CA LEU A 15 12.97 7.02 10.41
C LEU A 15 11.95 7.94 11.09
N TYR A 16 11.99 8.02 12.42
CA TYR A 16 11.10 8.88 13.21
C TYR A 16 11.66 10.30 13.45
N GLY A 17 12.77 10.68 12.81
CA GLY A 17 13.27 12.05 12.83
C GLY A 17 14.06 12.45 14.08
N ALA A 18 14.67 11.50 14.78
CA ALA A 18 15.50 11.80 15.95
C ALA A 18 16.73 12.66 15.60
N PRO A 19 17.25 13.47 16.55
CA PRO A 19 18.46 14.25 16.36
C PRO A 19 19.70 13.42 15.95
N LYS A 20 20.68 14.02 15.26
CA LYS A 20 21.86 13.28 14.75
C LYS A 20 22.75 12.76 15.88
N ASP A 21 22.95 13.57 16.91
CA ASP A 21 23.71 13.25 18.13
C ASP A 21 23.19 12.00 18.85
N VAL A 22 21.87 11.78 18.82
CA VAL A 22 21.22 10.59 19.38
C VAL A 22 21.46 9.35 18.51
N ARG A 23 21.51 9.51 17.18
CA ARG A 23 21.64 8.41 16.21
C ARG A 23 23.06 7.89 16.08
N THR A 24 24.07 8.73 16.28
CA THR A 24 25.48 8.40 16.08
C THR A 24 26.25 8.23 17.39
N SER A 25 25.58 8.21 18.54
CA SER A 25 26.23 8.06 19.85
C SER A 25 26.78 6.64 20.04
N ASP A 26 27.96 6.47 20.63
CA ASP A 26 28.51 5.15 20.96
C ASP A 26 27.76 4.41 22.08
N LYS A 27 26.79 5.06 22.74
CA LYS A 27 25.96 4.44 23.77
C LYS A 27 24.86 3.56 23.17
N PRO A 28 24.33 2.58 23.92
CA PRO A 28 23.26 1.71 23.45
C PRO A 28 22.01 2.48 23.01
N ALA A 29 21.47 2.13 21.83
CA ALA A 29 20.31 2.76 21.21
C ALA A 29 19.01 2.58 22.03
N ILE A 30 18.94 1.58 22.90
CA ILE A 30 17.77 1.28 23.75
C ILE A 30 17.39 2.49 24.62
N GLU A 31 18.35 3.12 25.29
CA GLU A 31 18.09 4.26 26.18
C GLU A 31 17.59 5.48 25.39
N PHE A 32 18.14 5.66 24.18
CA PHE A 32 17.76 6.73 23.28
C PHE A 32 16.35 6.54 22.73
N VAL A 33 15.97 5.32 22.34
CA VAL A 33 14.59 5.02 21.92
C VAL A 33 13.60 5.28 23.05
N GLN A 34 13.88 4.83 24.27
CA GLN A 34 12.99 5.03 25.41
C GLN A 34 12.80 6.52 25.73
N SER A 35 13.90 7.27 25.82
CA SER A 35 13.87 8.71 26.12
C SER A 35 13.21 9.52 25.01
N TYR A 36 13.54 9.24 23.74
CA TYR A 36 12.96 9.91 22.59
C TYR A 36 11.46 9.62 22.48
N ARG A 37 11.06 8.35 22.66
CA ARG A 37 9.64 7.95 22.71
C ARG A 37 8.89 8.72 23.79
N ALA A 38 9.41 8.77 25.02
CA ALA A 38 8.77 9.48 26.12
C ALA A 38 8.54 10.97 25.79
N LYS A 39 9.53 11.62 25.17
CA LYS A 39 9.41 13.00 24.69
C LYS A 39 8.29 13.15 23.65
N MET A 40 8.25 12.29 22.64
CA MET A 40 7.21 12.31 21.60
C MET A 40 5.81 12.09 22.17
N TYR A 41 5.65 11.16 23.13
CA TYR A 41 4.36 10.95 23.80
C TYR A 41 3.92 12.20 24.56
N ALA A 42 4.81 12.82 25.34
CA ALA A 42 4.49 14.04 26.08
C ALA A 42 4.06 15.17 25.13
N GLU A 43 4.78 15.36 24.02
CA GLU A 43 4.41 16.34 22.99
C GLU A 43 3.06 16.02 22.33
N ALA A 44 2.80 14.74 22.04
CA ALA A 44 1.56 14.31 21.43
C ALA A 44 0.34 14.53 22.35
N THR A 45 0.49 14.36 23.66
CA THR A 45 -0.61 14.59 24.63
C THR A 45 -1.06 16.04 24.72
N ASN A 46 -0.25 17.00 24.26
CA ASN A 46 -0.66 18.40 24.15
C ASN A 46 -1.58 18.67 22.94
N SER A 47 -1.72 17.70 22.04
CA SER A 47 -2.57 17.82 20.85
C SER A 47 -4.00 17.35 21.14
N LYS A 48 -4.99 17.95 20.45
CA LYS A 48 -6.41 17.56 20.56
C LYS A 48 -6.67 16.09 20.16
N LYS A 49 -5.80 15.53 19.32
CA LYS A 49 -5.83 14.14 18.88
C LYS A 49 -4.39 13.63 18.84
N VAL A 50 -4.14 12.51 19.52
CA VAL A 50 -2.84 11.82 19.48
C VAL A 50 -2.80 10.97 18.21
N ASP A 51 -1.79 11.18 17.39
CA ASP A 51 -1.49 10.33 16.24
C ASP A 51 -0.38 9.34 16.62
N PHE A 52 -0.78 8.12 16.98
CA PHE A 52 0.15 7.08 17.40
C PHE A 52 1.09 6.63 16.29
N ALA A 53 0.71 6.78 15.01
CA ALA A 53 1.57 6.39 13.89
C ALA A 53 2.83 7.27 13.81
N ARG A 54 2.75 8.50 14.33
CA ARG A 54 3.89 9.42 14.38
C ARG A 54 4.80 9.16 15.57
N ILE A 55 4.45 8.27 16.49
CA ILE A 55 5.26 7.97 17.67
C ILE A 55 6.09 6.71 17.40
N ILE A 56 7.38 6.78 17.72
CA ILE A 56 8.27 5.62 17.61
C ILE A 56 7.71 4.45 18.46
N PRO A 57 7.71 3.21 17.95
CA PRO A 57 7.25 2.05 18.70
C PRO A 57 8.10 1.80 19.96
N THR A 58 7.62 0.93 20.84
CA THR A 58 8.39 0.52 22.03
C THR A 58 9.64 -0.26 21.62
N VAL A 59 10.67 -0.26 22.47
CA VAL A 59 11.88 -1.08 22.25
C VAL A 59 11.51 -2.53 22.02
N ASN A 60 10.60 -3.11 22.80
CA ASN A 60 10.18 -4.50 22.61
C ASN A 60 9.57 -4.73 21.23
N ALA A 61 8.65 -3.86 20.78
CA ALA A 61 8.05 -3.98 19.46
C ALA A 61 9.11 -3.87 18.36
N LEU A 62 10.00 -2.87 18.44
CA LEU A 62 11.10 -2.71 17.48
C LEU A 62 12.03 -3.93 17.48
N THR A 63 12.42 -4.43 18.64
CA THR A 63 13.27 -5.60 18.78
C THR A 63 12.64 -6.83 18.13
N GLU A 64 11.34 -7.07 18.33
CA GLU A 64 10.64 -8.18 17.66
C GLU A 64 10.56 -7.97 16.14
N HIS A 65 10.33 -6.74 15.67
CA HIS A 65 10.38 -6.43 14.23
C HIS A 65 11.77 -6.65 13.62
N ILE A 66 12.85 -6.30 14.35
CA ILE A 66 14.23 -6.50 13.90
C ILE A 66 14.58 -7.99 13.91
N LYS A 67 14.17 -8.74 14.94
CA LYS A 67 14.37 -10.19 15.02
C LYS A 67 13.60 -10.97 13.95
N CYS A 68 12.41 -10.47 13.56
CA CYS A 68 11.59 -11.07 12.51
C CYS A 68 12.15 -10.83 11.11
N GLN A 69 13.24 -10.07 10.96
CA GLN A 69 14.04 -10.11 9.74
C GLN A 69 14.82 -11.43 9.75
N ASP A 70 14.15 -12.45 9.24
CA ASP A 70 14.77 -13.75 9.00
C ASP A 70 15.94 -13.54 8.02
N GLU A 71 17.16 -13.74 8.51
CA GLU A 71 18.41 -13.61 7.74
C GLU A 71 18.45 -14.57 6.54
N THR A 72 17.48 -15.49 6.42
CA THR A 72 17.36 -16.42 5.30
C THR A 72 16.51 -15.90 4.13
N LEU A 73 15.85 -14.76 4.27
CA LEU A 73 15.07 -14.19 3.17
C LEU A 73 16.01 -13.50 2.18
N ASP A 74 16.33 -14.20 1.10
CA ASP A 74 17.04 -13.63 -0.04
C ASP A 74 16.21 -12.47 -0.62
N PRO A 75 16.66 -11.20 -0.55
CA PRO A 75 15.90 -10.08 -1.09
C PRO A 75 15.55 -10.27 -2.58
N LEU A 76 16.39 -10.99 -3.33
CA LEU A 76 16.15 -11.31 -4.74
C LEU A 76 14.94 -12.27 -4.92
N GLY A 77 14.62 -13.07 -3.91
CA GLY A 77 13.44 -13.92 -3.87
C GLY A 77 12.16 -13.19 -3.43
N TRP A 78 12.24 -11.94 -3.00
CA TRP A 78 11.13 -11.20 -2.38
C TRP A 78 10.84 -9.84 -3.03
N GLY A 79 10.97 -9.79 -4.36
CA GLY A 79 10.56 -8.62 -5.15
C GLY A 79 11.57 -7.47 -5.14
N TRP A 80 12.85 -7.77 -4.95
CA TRP A 80 13.95 -6.83 -5.17
C TRP A 80 14.88 -7.36 -6.25
N GLU A 81 15.49 -6.47 -7.01
CA GLU A 81 16.52 -6.79 -7.99
C GLU A 81 17.79 -5.99 -7.70
N LEU A 82 18.95 -6.54 -8.07
CA LEU A 82 20.22 -5.84 -7.93
C LEU A 82 20.55 -5.10 -9.22
N VAL A 83 20.45 -3.77 -9.20
CA VAL A 83 20.77 -2.90 -10.34
C VAL A 83 21.93 -2.01 -9.93
N ASP A 84 23.04 -2.08 -10.66
CA ASP A 84 24.27 -1.30 -10.39
C ASP A 84 24.82 -1.43 -8.95
N GLY A 85 24.57 -2.57 -8.30
CA GLY A 85 25.00 -2.83 -6.93
C GLY A 85 24.05 -2.29 -5.85
N GLU A 86 22.90 -1.74 -6.23
CA GLU A 86 21.85 -1.29 -5.32
C GLU A 86 20.60 -2.18 -5.44
N LEU A 87 19.96 -2.49 -4.31
CA LEU A 87 18.70 -3.22 -4.30
C LEU A 87 17.56 -2.27 -4.68
N THR A 88 16.95 -2.51 -5.83
CA THR A 88 15.81 -1.77 -6.35
C THR A 88 14.56 -2.63 -6.23
N PRO A 89 13.42 -2.10 -5.74
CA PRO A 89 12.19 -2.87 -5.67
C PRO A 89 11.67 -3.17 -7.08
N VAL A 90 11.36 -4.43 -7.36
CA VAL A 90 10.70 -4.86 -8.59
C VAL A 90 9.24 -4.44 -8.49
N THR A 91 8.83 -3.50 -9.31
CA THR A 91 7.42 -3.09 -9.39
C THR A 91 6.60 -4.17 -10.09
N MET A 92 5.39 -4.42 -9.58
CA MET A 92 4.44 -5.32 -10.22
C MET A 92 4.10 -4.82 -11.62
N THR A 93 4.31 -5.69 -12.63
CA THR A 93 3.96 -5.40 -14.03
C THR A 93 2.54 -5.80 -14.39
N GLN A 94 1.91 -6.65 -13.56
CA GLN A 94 0.52 -7.04 -13.68
C GLN A 94 -0.40 -5.97 -13.12
N GLU A 95 -1.63 -5.94 -13.61
CA GLU A 95 -2.65 -5.04 -13.08
C GLU A 95 -2.93 -5.33 -11.61
N ALA A 96 -3.24 -4.28 -10.83
CA ALA A 96 -3.47 -4.37 -9.39
C ALA A 96 -4.63 -5.32 -9.00
N GLY A 97 -5.49 -5.67 -9.95
CA GLY A 97 -6.56 -6.64 -9.81
C GLY A 97 -7.31 -6.82 -11.14
N PRO A 98 -8.38 -7.64 -11.15
CA PRO A 98 -9.25 -7.79 -12.32
C PRO A 98 -9.86 -6.47 -12.76
N GLU A 99 -9.98 -6.28 -14.08
CA GLU A 99 -10.54 -5.07 -14.70
C GLU A 99 -11.97 -4.74 -14.21
N GLU A 100 -12.80 -5.75 -13.97
CA GLU A 100 -14.15 -5.60 -13.41
C GLU A 100 -14.15 -4.95 -12.01
N ILE A 101 -13.12 -5.21 -11.21
CA ILE A 101 -12.99 -4.60 -9.87
C ILE A 101 -12.43 -3.19 -10.03
N LEU A 102 -11.42 -3.01 -10.87
CA LEU A 102 -10.78 -1.71 -11.12
C LEU A 102 -11.76 -0.68 -11.71
N SER A 103 -12.63 -1.12 -12.62
CA SER A 103 -13.69 -0.29 -13.22
C SER A 103 -14.78 0.14 -12.22
N ASN A 104 -14.96 -0.61 -11.13
CA ASN A 104 -15.88 -0.28 -10.05
C ASN A 104 -15.30 0.67 -8.98
N ILE A 105 -13.98 0.89 -8.99
CA ILE A 105 -13.37 1.84 -8.05
C ILE A 105 -13.64 3.26 -8.53
N SER A 106 -14.14 4.12 -7.65
CA SER A 106 -14.54 5.49 -7.97
C SER A 106 -13.63 6.52 -7.33
N CYS A 107 -13.53 7.67 -8.01
CA CYS A 107 -12.91 8.87 -7.46
C CYS A 107 -13.58 9.27 -6.13
N SER A 108 -12.82 9.81 -5.17
CA SER A 108 -13.36 10.44 -3.95
C SER A 108 -13.53 11.96 -4.10
N CYS A 109 -13.56 12.45 -5.35
CA CYS A 109 -13.63 13.86 -5.63
C CYS A 109 -14.97 14.44 -5.16
N GLU A 110 -14.92 15.56 -4.43
CA GLU A 110 -16.10 16.32 -4.01
C GLU A 110 -16.48 17.42 -5.01
N THR A 111 -15.65 17.60 -6.04
CA THR A 111 -15.75 18.59 -7.11
C THR A 111 -15.33 17.94 -8.43
N ASP A 112 -15.41 18.65 -9.55
CA ASP A 112 -14.95 18.14 -10.86
C ASP A 112 -13.53 17.55 -10.80
N CYS A 113 -13.28 16.49 -11.58
CA CYS A 113 -12.02 15.75 -11.59
C CYS A 113 -10.88 16.45 -12.34
N GLY A 114 -10.60 17.69 -11.96
CA GLY A 114 -9.46 18.46 -12.42
C GLY A 114 -8.11 17.98 -11.85
N THR A 115 -7.18 18.91 -11.69
CA THR A 115 -5.80 18.63 -11.24
C THR A 115 -5.70 18.02 -9.83
N ARG A 116 -6.75 18.14 -9.01
CA ARG A 116 -6.80 17.59 -7.64
C ARG A 116 -7.29 16.16 -7.57
N CYS A 117 -7.78 15.59 -8.67
CA CYS A 117 -8.23 14.21 -8.70
C CYS A 117 -7.06 13.25 -8.43
N GLY A 118 -7.23 12.36 -7.45
CA GLY A 118 -6.21 11.36 -7.09
C GLY A 118 -5.89 10.40 -8.24
N TYR A 119 -6.92 9.99 -9.00
CA TYR A 119 -6.75 9.14 -10.17
C TYR A 119 -5.89 9.82 -11.22
N ARG A 120 -6.26 11.05 -11.62
CA ARG A 120 -5.50 11.84 -12.59
C ARG A 120 -4.04 12.03 -12.19
N ARG A 121 -3.79 12.30 -10.92
CA ARG A 121 -2.42 12.46 -10.39
C ARG A 121 -1.61 11.18 -10.45
N SER A 122 -2.26 10.03 -10.38
CA SER A 122 -1.66 8.71 -10.54
C SER A 122 -1.65 8.24 -12.00
N GLY A 123 -2.06 9.07 -12.96
CA GLY A 123 -2.15 8.71 -14.38
C GLY A 123 -3.32 7.80 -14.74
N LEU A 124 -4.31 7.68 -13.85
CA LEU A 124 -5.51 6.88 -14.04
C LEU A 124 -6.69 7.75 -14.45
N GLU A 125 -7.60 7.15 -15.21
CA GLU A 125 -8.87 7.77 -15.59
C GLU A 125 -9.96 7.47 -14.57
N CYS A 126 -10.94 8.37 -14.49
CA CYS A 126 -12.11 8.15 -13.65
C CYS A 126 -13.07 7.20 -14.36
N SER A 127 -13.53 6.19 -13.63
CA SER A 127 -14.65 5.35 -14.06
C SER A 127 -15.98 6.13 -14.07
N LEU A 128 -16.98 5.56 -14.75
CA LEU A 128 -18.38 6.02 -14.71
C LEU A 128 -18.96 6.06 -13.29
N ALA A 129 -18.38 5.31 -12.35
CA ALA A 129 -18.78 5.29 -10.95
C ALA A 129 -18.33 6.54 -10.15
N CYS A 130 -17.65 7.51 -10.76
CA CYS A 130 -17.23 8.74 -10.10
C CYS A 130 -18.44 9.58 -9.65
N LYS A 131 -18.77 9.48 -8.35
CA LYS A 131 -20.00 9.99 -7.71
C LYS A 131 -20.32 11.47 -7.93
N HIS A 132 -19.30 12.29 -8.18
CA HIS A 132 -19.50 13.73 -8.33
C HIS A 132 -19.64 14.16 -9.79
N CYS A 133 -19.12 13.36 -10.71
CA CYS A 133 -19.05 13.75 -12.10
C CYS A 133 -20.23 13.25 -12.93
N ASP A 134 -21.02 12.29 -12.43
CA ASP A 134 -22.25 11.77 -13.07
C ASP A 134 -22.09 11.52 -14.58
N GLY A 135 -20.95 10.96 -14.99
CA GLY A 135 -20.62 10.67 -16.40
C GLY A 135 -20.10 11.86 -17.23
N ASN A 136 -20.10 13.08 -16.71
CA ASN A 136 -19.47 14.26 -17.33
C ASN A 136 -18.15 14.62 -16.63
N CYS A 137 -17.31 13.61 -16.44
CA CYS A 137 -16.03 13.74 -15.76
C CYS A 137 -14.96 14.29 -16.71
N SER A 138 -14.28 15.36 -16.33
CA SER A 138 -13.15 15.91 -17.10
C SER A 138 -11.91 15.00 -17.17
N ASN A 139 -11.93 13.86 -16.47
CA ASN A 139 -10.87 12.85 -16.42
C ASN A 139 -11.36 11.46 -16.87
N GLN A 140 -12.38 11.40 -17.72
CA GLN A 140 -12.89 10.15 -18.30
C GLN A 140 -12.52 10.11 -19.79
N GLU A 141 -12.15 8.93 -20.31
CA GLU A 141 -11.94 8.73 -21.74
C GLU A 141 -13.19 9.13 -22.54
N GLY A 142 -12.97 9.87 -23.63
CA GLY A 142 -14.04 10.20 -24.57
C GLY A 142 -14.55 8.91 -25.20
N THR A 143 -15.74 8.47 -24.82
CA THR A 143 -16.44 7.38 -25.50
C THR A 143 -16.76 7.81 -26.93
N SER A 144 -15.92 7.45 -27.90
CA SER A 144 -16.36 7.43 -29.29
C SER A 144 -17.30 6.24 -29.47
N ASN A 145 -18.58 6.56 -29.66
CA ASN A 145 -19.69 5.65 -29.98
C ASN A 145 -19.31 4.52 -30.96
N GLY A 146 -19.75 3.32 -30.64
CA GLY A 146 -19.87 2.18 -31.55
C GLY A 146 -21.08 1.33 -31.19
N THR A 147 -22.28 1.91 -31.26
CA THR A 147 -23.54 1.14 -31.26
C THR A 147 -23.90 0.79 -32.70
N GLU A 148 -24.53 -0.39 -32.85
CA GLU A 148 -25.20 -0.97 -34.03
C GLU A 148 -24.33 -1.92 -34.88
N ASN A 149 -24.43 -3.23 -34.61
CA ASN A 149 -25.38 -4.03 -35.38
C ASN A 149 -25.88 -5.26 -34.59
N SER A 150 -27.20 -5.34 -34.51
CA SER A 150 -28.04 -6.46 -34.13
C SER A 150 -27.85 -7.68 -35.03
N GLU A 151 -27.93 -8.88 -34.45
CA GLU A 151 -28.58 -10.05 -35.07
C GLU A 151 -28.89 -11.07 -33.96
N GLU A 152 -30.19 -11.25 -33.75
CA GLU A 152 -30.82 -12.30 -32.94
C GLU A 152 -30.75 -13.62 -33.73
N GLU A 153 -30.36 -14.72 -33.10
CA GLU A 153 -30.73 -16.08 -33.55
C GLU A 153 -31.07 -16.89 -32.28
N GLU A 154 -32.31 -17.39 -32.23
CA GLU A 154 -32.87 -18.29 -31.22
C GLU A 154 -32.55 -19.77 -31.56
N ASP A 155 -32.98 -20.68 -30.66
CA ASP A 155 -33.14 -22.15 -30.78
C ASP A 155 -31.89 -23.02 -30.46
N GLU A 156 -31.93 -24.14 -29.75
CA GLU A 156 -32.99 -24.93 -29.10
C GLU A 156 -32.31 -25.92 -28.09
N GLU A 157 -33.12 -26.55 -27.26
CA GLU A 157 -32.82 -27.38 -26.07
C GLU A 157 -31.96 -28.65 -26.28
N GLY A 158 -31.34 -29.11 -25.18
CA GLY A 158 -30.77 -30.45 -25.05
C GLY A 158 -30.37 -30.75 -23.60
N GLU A 159 -31.33 -31.21 -22.79
CA GLU A 159 -31.11 -31.83 -21.47
C GLU A 159 -30.50 -33.22 -21.63
N GLU A 160 -29.38 -33.53 -20.97
CA GLU A 160 -29.12 -34.87 -20.44
C GLU A 160 -28.40 -34.74 -19.07
N GLU A 161 -29.11 -35.13 -18.03
CA GLU A 161 -28.63 -35.33 -16.67
C GLU A 161 -27.79 -36.61 -16.62
N GLU A 162 -26.53 -36.55 -16.15
CA GLU A 162 -25.84 -37.75 -15.67
C GLU A 162 -25.42 -37.60 -14.21
N GLU A 163 -26.10 -38.44 -13.42
CA GLU A 163 -25.98 -38.77 -12.02
C GLU A 163 -24.55 -39.24 -11.67
N PHE A 164 -23.89 -38.59 -10.70
CA PHE A 164 -22.66 -39.11 -10.09
C PHE A 164 -22.97 -39.61 -8.68
N GLU A 165 -22.92 -40.93 -8.53
CA GLU A 165 -23.12 -41.66 -7.28
C GLU A 165 -22.11 -41.24 -6.19
N GLN A 166 -22.59 -41.19 -4.95
CA GLN A 166 -21.81 -41.00 -3.74
C GLN A 166 -21.17 -42.31 -3.30
N ASP A 167 -19.89 -42.27 -2.94
CA ASP A 167 -19.32 -43.21 -1.98
C ASP A 167 -18.64 -42.45 -0.83
N PHE A 168 -18.97 -42.89 0.38
CA PHE A 168 -18.58 -42.39 1.70
C PHE A 168 -17.12 -42.70 2.07
#